data_AF-A0A2F0AR88-F1
#
_entry.id   AF-A0A2F0AR88-F1
#
_cell.length_a   1.000
_cell.length_b   1.000
_cell.length_c   1.000
_cell.angle_alpha   90.00
_cell.angle_beta   90.00
_cell.angle_gamma   90.00
#
_symmetry.space_group_name_H-M   'P 1'
#
loop_
_entity.id
_entity.type
_entity.pdbx_description
1 polymer ?
#
loop_
_entity_poly.entity_id
_entity_poly.type
_entity_poly.pdbx_seq_one_letter_code
_entity_poly.pdbx_strand_id
1 'polypeptide(L)'
;MNSRKSSWKKLNKLTFLVALSLALFACEAKEAEPAGQSQDATTGAESEPNPYLDLDLDGYPPINGDCDDNNSEIGPDADEVCGDGVDQDCDGVDLACDDADQDRDGYTPAEGDCDDQDSQRRPGRLETCDDGIDQDCDGVDLACDEVDNDGDGLSAAEGDCDDANPRIRPGFRDHCEDGVDQDCDGQDSICEAGQDGDGDGIVDEEDNCPNIANELQSDGDADGVGDLCDNCLMASNSDQSDRDGDTVGDACDDDVDRDGDGFSSSAGDCAPDNDRIFPGADELCNDIDDDCNGFVDDGCPGIDIRSETVAIAAGPSLLGSESADPDLCLRDPRSDENCDEVPMRNVELSAFSIDVHEVTNEQYARCVTVGRCSPPNDRSRYDDPALADHPVVWVTQSQAVGYCTWAVGRLPTEAEWERAARGTTPLESRLYPWGNDLGDCRANIADCEPSTTAVMSYPQDQTDTGVFDLIGNVHEYTDGWYDPLYYRRAPAQDPPGTAQAGMMSLLAIRGGSFSESESWSTLTYRGFRHLVNHRSGRGNLGFRCAQNAP
;
A
#
# COMPACT_ATOMS: atom_id res chain seq x y z
N MET A 1 -13.93 40.38 38.22
CA MET A 1 -13.16 40.64 39.45
C MET A 1 -12.80 39.32 40.09
N ASN A 2 -11.51 39.02 40.21
CA ASN A 2 -10.86 38.14 41.19
C ASN A 2 -11.47 36.72 41.41
N SER A 3 -10.73 35.60 41.36
CA SER A 3 -9.32 35.43 41.65
C SER A 3 -9.01 33.92 41.81
N ARG A 4 -7.76 33.56 41.51
CA ARG A 4 -6.92 32.51 42.14
C ARG A 4 -6.95 31.08 41.59
N LYS A 5 -5.90 30.86 40.79
CA LYS A 5 -4.95 29.73 40.79
C LYS A 5 -4.53 29.24 42.19
N SER A 6 -3.92 28.05 42.16
CA SER A 6 -2.94 27.43 43.08
C SER A 6 -3.54 26.22 43.80
N SER A 7 -2.93 25.04 43.85
CA SER A 7 -1.50 24.81 44.05
C SER A 7 -1.16 23.33 43.89
N TRP A 8 -0.03 23.05 43.22
CA TRP A 8 1.08 22.18 43.68
C TRP A 8 0.82 20.67 43.88
N LYS A 9 1.80 19.78 43.72
CA LYS A 9 3.08 19.70 43.01
C LYS A 9 3.48 18.22 43.22
N LYS A 10 4.05 17.64 42.17
CA LYS A 10 4.87 16.42 42.10
C LYS A 10 5.66 16.09 43.38
N LEU A 11 5.77 14.79 43.72
CA LEU A 11 6.99 13.97 43.70
C LEU A 11 6.65 12.60 44.36
N ASN A 12 6.78 11.43 43.70
CA ASN A 12 7.95 10.68 43.23
C ASN A 12 8.61 9.79 44.32
N LYS A 13 8.53 8.45 44.14
CA LYS A 13 9.63 7.45 44.19
C LYS A 13 9.21 6.05 44.70
N LEU A 14 9.25 5.11 43.76
CA LEU A 14 9.77 3.72 43.78
C LEU A 14 10.43 3.18 45.08
N THR A 15 10.05 1.96 45.51
CA THR A 15 10.99 0.85 45.82
C THR A 15 10.29 -0.52 46.02
N PHE A 16 10.62 -1.48 45.13
CA PHE A 16 10.90 -2.93 45.28
C PHE A 16 10.46 -3.74 46.54
N LEU A 17 9.76 -4.88 46.35
CA LEU A 17 10.30 -6.27 46.46
C LEU A 17 9.24 -7.40 46.34
N VAL A 18 9.69 -8.46 45.67
CA VAL A 18 9.15 -9.77 45.27
C VAL A 18 8.43 -10.61 46.36
N ALA A 19 7.36 -11.33 45.95
CA ALA A 19 7.02 -12.67 46.43
C ALA A 19 6.09 -13.40 45.42
N LEU A 20 6.64 -14.38 44.69
CA LEU A 20 5.93 -15.33 43.82
C LEU A 20 5.91 -16.69 44.54
N SER A 21 4.76 -17.37 44.65
CA SER A 21 4.68 -18.75 45.16
C SER A 21 3.40 -19.48 44.69
N LEU A 22 3.66 -20.51 43.87
CA LEU A 22 2.98 -21.82 43.73
C LEU A 22 1.56 -21.96 43.13
N ALA A 23 1.58 -22.46 41.89
CA ALA A 23 0.88 -23.62 41.30
C ALA A 23 -0.20 -24.39 42.09
N LEU A 24 -1.25 -24.81 41.36
CA LEU A 24 -1.70 -26.21 41.29
C LEU A 24 -2.71 -26.45 40.15
N PHE A 25 -2.34 -27.38 39.26
CA PHE A 25 -3.20 -28.19 38.38
C PHE A 25 -4.19 -29.02 39.20
N ALA A 26 -5.39 -29.27 38.66
CA ALA A 26 -5.98 -30.62 38.61
C ALA A 26 -7.24 -30.66 37.71
N CYS A 27 -7.16 -31.57 36.75
CA CYS A 27 -8.19 -32.18 35.94
C CYS A 27 -9.17 -32.98 36.82
N GLU A 28 -10.44 -33.08 36.45
CA GLU A 28 -11.36 -34.04 37.06
C GLU A 28 -12.18 -34.76 35.98
N ALA A 29 -11.73 -35.99 35.69
CA ALA A 29 -12.40 -36.97 34.87
C ALA A 29 -13.67 -37.49 35.55
N LYS A 30 -14.66 -37.91 34.76
CA LYS A 30 -15.77 -38.74 35.27
C LYS A 30 -15.95 -39.97 34.40
N GLU A 31 -15.81 -41.12 35.07
CA GLU A 31 -15.76 -42.48 34.55
C GLU A 31 -17.07 -42.94 33.90
N ALA A 32 -16.93 -43.83 32.90
CA ALA A 32 -17.97 -44.62 32.27
C ALA A 32 -18.12 -45.99 32.96
N GLU A 33 -19.34 -46.56 32.93
CA GLU A 33 -19.61 -48.00 33.09
C GLU A 33 -21.05 -48.36 32.58
N PRO A 34 -21.36 -49.63 32.23
CA PRO A 34 -21.75 -49.97 30.85
C PRO A 34 -23.15 -50.61 30.64
N ALA A 35 -23.38 -51.00 29.38
CA ALA A 35 -24.57 -51.50 28.69
C ALA A 35 -25.56 -52.46 29.41
N GLY A 36 -26.86 -52.28 29.10
CA GLY A 36 -27.94 -53.25 29.38
C GLY A 36 -29.24 -52.92 28.62
N GLN A 37 -29.75 -53.90 27.86
CA GLN A 37 -30.90 -53.85 26.94
C GLN A 37 -32.29 -53.63 27.61
N SER A 38 -33.20 -52.87 27.00
CA SER A 38 -34.58 -53.30 26.62
C SER A 38 -35.45 -52.17 26.00
N GLN A 39 -36.08 -52.46 24.85
CA GLN A 39 -37.45 -52.15 24.35
C GLN A 39 -38.09 -50.80 24.78
N ASP A 40 -38.57 -49.94 23.87
CA ASP A 40 -39.74 -50.15 23.00
C ASP A 40 -39.87 -48.95 22.01
N ALA A 41 -40.54 -49.16 20.89
CA ALA A 41 -40.59 -48.30 19.70
C ALA A 41 -41.40 -47.00 19.85
N THR A 42 -40.91 -45.91 19.24
CA THR A 42 -41.75 -44.92 18.52
C THR A 42 -40.97 -44.24 17.39
N THR A 43 -41.48 -44.46 16.19
CA THR A 43 -41.24 -43.81 14.89
C THR A 43 -40.74 -42.35 14.89
N GLY A 44 -39.61 -42.13 14.24
CA GLY A 44 -39.20 -40.86 13.63
C GLY A 44 -38.45 -41.20 12.34
N ALA A 45 -38.89 -40.65 11.20
CA ALA A 45 -38.24 -40.86 9.92
C ALA A 45 -36.86 -40.17 9.96
N GLU A 46 -35.78 -40.93 9.81
CA GLU A 46 -34.49 -40.37 9.43
C GLU A 46 -34.62 -39.90 7.99
N SER A 47 -34.65 -38.58 7.82
CA SER A 47 -34.44 -37.95 6.52
C SER A 47 -33.05 -38.35 6.03
N GLU A 48 -32.96 -38.87 4.82
CA GLU A 48 -31.68 -38.98 4.11
C GLU A 48 -30.95 -37.62 4.20
N PRO A 49 -29.63 -37.60 4.43
CA PRO A 49 -28.86 -36.36 4.45
C PRO A 49 -29.10 -35.62 3.14
N ASN A 50 -29.42 -34.33 3.23
CA ASN A 50 -29.72 -33.51 2.05
C ASN A 50 -28.39 -33.19 1.36
N PRO A 51 -28.08 -33.75 0.18
CA PRO A 51 -26.75 -33.61 -0.42
C PRO A 51 -26.48 -32.19 -0.95
N TYR A 52 -27.48 -31.30 -0.91
CA TYR A 52 -27.35 -29.89 -1.31
C TYR A 52 -27.22 -28.93 -0.11
N LEU A 53 -27.35 -29.45 1.11
CA LEU A 53 -27.15 -28.66 2.31
C LEU A 53 -25.67 -28.76 2.66
N ASP A 54 -25.04 -27.61 2.80
CA ASP A 54 -23.73 -27.45 3.41
C ASP A 54 -24.00 -27.16 4.89
N LEU A 55 -23.69 -28.13 5.76
CA LEU A 55 -24.12 -28.14 7.15
C LEU A 55 -23.07 -27.54 8.10
N ASP A 56 -21.78 -27.64 7.78
CA ASP A 56 -20.69 -27.01 8.53
C ASP A 56 -20.26 -25.63 7.99
N LEU A 57 -20.77 -25.23 6.82
CA LEU A 57 -20.62 -23.92 6.19
C LEU A 57 -19.20 -23.64 5.66
N ASP A 58 -18.49 -24.67 5.21
CA ASP A 58 -17.18 -24.56 4.55
C ASP A 58 -17.28 -24.17 3.06
N GLY A 59 -18.49 -24.21 2.49
CA GLY A 59 -18.76 -23.92 1.07
C GLY A 59 -18.90 -25.16 0.18
N TYR A 60 -18.68 -26.36 0.71
CA TYR A 60 -18.70 -27.64 0.01
C TYR A 60 -19.79 -28.57 0.56
N PRO A 61 -21.01 -28.58 -0.01
CA PRO A 61 -22.00 -29.59 0.35
C PRO A 61 -21.59 -30.98 -0.17
N PRO A 62 -22.20 -32.09 0.33
CA PRO A 62 -21.84 -33.46 -0.06
C PRO A 62 -21.86 -33.74 -1.56
N ILE A 63 -22.74 -33.06 -2.31
CA ILE A 63 -22.81 -33.22 -3.78
C ILE A 63 -21.59 -32.65 -4.51
N ASN A 64 -20.84 -31.75 -3.88
CA ASN A 64 -19.66 -31.10 -4.42
C ASN A 64 -18.34 -31.74 -3.99
N GLY A 65 -18.37 -32.90 -3.31
CA GLY A 65 -17.19 -33.70 -3.03
C GLY A 65 -16.77 -33.75 -1.56
N ASP A 66 -17.47 -33.05 -0.66
CA ASP A 66 -17.23 -33.15 0.77
C ASP A 66 -17.64 -34.54 1.33
N CYS A 67 -16.70 -35.13 2.06
CA CYS A 67 -16.78 -36.45 2.64
C CYS A 67 -17.17 -36.45 4.14
N ASP A 68 -17.20 -35.31 4.82
CA ASP A 68 -17.77 -35.11 6.17
C ASP A 68 -18.38 -33.71 6.39
N ASP A 69 -19.60 -33.52 5.85
CA ASP A 69 -20.49 -32.34 5.98
C ASP A 69 -20.90 -31.94 7.42
N ASN A 70 -20.21 -32.42 8.45
CA ASN A 70 -20.34 -31.92 9.81
C ASN A 70 -19.04 -31.30 10.34
N ASN A 71 -17.99 -31.28 9.52
CA ASN A 71 -16.67 -30.85 9.89
C ASN A 71 -16.04 -29.99 8.80
N SER A 72 -16.05 -28.67 9.01
CA SER A 72 -15.52 -27.67 8.08
C SER A 72 -13.99 -27.73 7.85
N GLU A 73 -13.30 -28.69 8.48
CA GLU A 73 -11.88 -28.99 8.26
C GLU A 73 -11.68 -30.14 7.24
N ILE A 74 -12.75 -30.73 6.72
CA ILE A 74 -12.75 -31.84 5.76
C ILE A 74 -13.58 -31.41 4.55
N GLY A 75 -12.96 -31.33 3.37
CA GLY A 75 -13.60 -30.93 2.12
C GLY A 75 -12.57 -30.82 0.98
N PRO A 76 -12.99 -30.74 -0.29
CA PRO A 76 -12.11 -30.80 -1.47
C PRO A 76 -10.91 -29.86 -1.55
N ASP A 77 -10.89 -28.79 -0.76
CA ASP A 77 -9.82 -27.79 -0.71
C ASP A 77 -9.10 -27.78 0.67
N ALA A 78 -9.36 -28.75 1.54
CA ALA A 78 -8.73 -28.82 2.85
C ALA A 78 -7.25 -29.25 2.73
N ASP A 79 -6.40 -28.72 3.62
CA ASP A 79 -5.02 -29.16 3.73
C ASP A 79 -4.98 -30.56 4.37
N GLU A 80 -4.39 -31.54 3.68
CA GLU A 80 -4.19 -32.90 4.19
C GLU A 80 -3.27 -32.93 5.43
N VAL A 81 -3.69 -33.68 6.45
CA VAL A 81 -2.86 -33.98 7.62
C VAL A 81 -2.30 -35.39 7.45
N CYS A 82 -1.06 -35.46 6.99
CA CYS A 82 -0.46 -36.72 6.59
C CYS A 82 -0.52 -37.81 7.68
N GLY A 83 -0.91 -39.02 7.30
CA GLY A 83 -0.80 -40.24 8.10
C GLY A 83 -1.68 -40.27 9.35
N ASP A 84 -2.64 -39.34 9.49
CA ASP A 84 -3.60 -39.33 10.60
C ASP A 84 -4.79 -40.30 10.36
N GLY A 85 -4.86 -40.88 9.15
CA GLY A 85 -5.89 -41.83 8.74
C GLY A 85 -7.22 -41.18 8.34
N VAL A 86 -7.26 -39.86 8.23
CA VAL A 86 -8.37 -39.07 7.73
C VAL A 86 -7.96 -38.50 6.37
N ASP A 87 -8.91 -38.49 5.44
CA ASP A 87 -8.78 -37.95 4.09
C ASP A 87 -9.50 -36.60 4.14
N GLN A 88 -8.76 -35.54 4.46
CA GLN A 88 -9.27 -34.20 4.64
C GLN A 88 -9.65 -33.57 3.30
N ASP A 89 -8.88 -33.82 2.24
CA ASP A 89 -9.16 -33.25 0.91
C ASP A 89 -10.15 -34.07 0.07
N CYS A 90 -10.59 -35.21 0.60
CA CYS A 90 -11.57 -36.10 -0.01
C CYS A 90 -11.15 -36.64 -1.39
N ASP A 91 -9.86 -36.69 -1.72
CA ASP A 91 -9.34 -37.24 -2.97
C ASP A 91 -9.33 -38.79 -3.01
N GLY A 92 -9.55 -39.41 -1.84
CA GLY A 92 -9.64 -40.84 -1.63
C GLY A 92 -8.36 -41.47 -1.08
N VAL A 93 -7.34 -40.70 -0.73
CA VAL A 93 -6.11 -41.15 -0.08
C VAL A 93 -5.64 -40.19 1.02
N ASP A 94 -5.45 -40.71 2.23
CA ASP A 94 -4.68 -40.01 3.28
C ASP A 94 -3.22 -39.86 2.81
N LEU A 95 -2.73 -38.62 2.81
CA LEU A 95 -1.39 -38.27 2.36
C LEU A 95 -0.33 -39.01 3.19
N ALA A 96 0.60 -39.70 2.54
CA ALA A 96 1.73 -40.29 3.25
C ALA A 96 2.71 -39.20 3.70
N CYS A 97 3.14 -39.21 4.96
CA CYS A 97 4.06 -38.19 5.49
C CYS A 97 5.43 -38.15 4.80
N ASP A 98 5.81 -39.18 4.06
CA ASP A 98 7.07 -39.15 3.30
C ASP A 98 6.97 -38.25 2.04
N ASP A 99 5.75 -37.91 1.60
CA ASP A 99 5.45 -37.12 0.41
C ASP A 99 4.89 -35.71 0.76
N ALA A 100 4.78 -35.39 2.04
CA ALA A 100 4.34 -34.08 2.54
C ALA A 100 5.56 -33.22 2.87
N ASP A 101 5.46 -31.92 2.60
CA ASP A 101 6.45 -30.89 3.01
C ASP A 101 5.84 -30.14 4.20
N GLN A 102 6.18 -30.57 5.41
CA GLN A 102 5.50 -30.13 6.63
C GLN A 102 5.94 -28.74 7.10
N ASP A 103 7.20 -28.36 6.86
CA ASP A 103 7.72 -27.04 7.23
C ASP A 103 7.69 -26.01 6.08
N ARG A 104 7.30 -26.45 4.87
CA ARG A 104 7.05 -25.65 3.67
C ARG A 104 8.30 -25.00 3.10
N ASP A 105 9.43 -25.69 3.17
CA ASP A 105 10.69 -25.23 2.60
C ASP A 105 10.92 -25.66 1.13
N GLY A 106 10.03 -26.50 0.60
CA GLY A 106 10.03 -27.00 -0.76
C GLY A 106 10.68 -28.37 -0.95
N TYR A 107 11.09 -29.06 0.12
CA TYR A 107 11.65 -30.41 0.07
C TYR A 107 10.88 -31.39 0.96
N THR A 108 10.50 -32.53 0.39
CA THR A 108 9.88 -33.63 1.15
C THR A 108 10.95 -34.60 1.69
N PRO A 109 10.61 -35.46 2.68
CA PRO A 109 11.48 -36.56 3.09
C PRO A 109 11.90 -37.46 1.91
N ALA A 110 11.01 -37.67 0.93
CA ALA A 110 11.31 -38.42 -0.29
C ALA A 110 12.34 -37.74 -1.20
N GLU A 111 12.47 -36.41 -1.13
CA GLU A 111 13.39 -35.60 -1.90
C GLU A 111 14.74 -35.36 -1.20
N GLY A 112 14.90 -35.88 0.01
CA GLY A 112 16.16 -35.87 0.76
C GLY A 112 16.16 -34.97 1.99
N ASP A 113 14.99 -34.45 2.40
CA ASP A 113 14.85 -33.75 3.66
C ASP A 113 15.16 -34.69 4.85
N CYS A 114 16.02 -34.23 5.76
CA CYS A 114 16.44 -35.00 6.93
C CYS A 114 15.69 -34.64 8.22
N ASP A 115 14.95 -33.53 8.26
CA ASP A 115 14.00 -33.16 9.32
C ASP A 115 12.89 -32.25 8.77
N ASP A 116 11.86 -32.86 8.19
CA ASP A 116 10.68 -32.22 7.56
C ASP A 116 9.81 -31.35 8.50
N GLN A 117 10.23 -31.18 9.77
CA GLN A 117 9.61 -30.22 10.70
C GLN A 117 10.48 -28.98 10.94
N ASP A 118 11.67 -28.92 10.36
CA ASP A 118 12.66 -27.87 10.54
C ASP A 118 13.22 -27.44 9.18
N SER A 119 12.62 -26.37 8.64
CA SER A 119 13.01 -25.77 7.35
C SER A 119 14.49 -25.39 7.22
N GLN A 120 15.27 -25.48 8.30
CA GLN A 120 16.71 -25.27 8.28
C GLN A 120 17.51 -26.55 7.97
N ARG A 121 16.88 -27.70 7.77
CA ARG A 121 17.52 -29.00 7.56
C ARG A 121 17.07 -29.69 6.28
N ARG A 122 17.60 -29.20 5.16
CA ARG A 122 17.18 -29.60 3.80
C ARG A 122 18.35 -29.66 2.83
N PRO A 123 18.23 -30.43 1.73
CA PRO A 123 19.26 -30.52 0.70
C PRO A 123 19.82 -29.17 0.23
N GLY A 124 21.15 -29.02 0.32
CA GLY A 124 21.87 -27.85 -0.20
C GLY A 124 21.72 -26.57 0.63
N ARG A 125 21.26 -26.70 1.88
CA ARG A 125 21.28 -25.62 2.85
C ARG A 125 22.72 -25.28 3.26
N LEU A 126 22.97 -24.04 3.70
CA LEU A 126 24.26 -23.66 4.28
C LEU A 126 24.36 -24.19 5.71
N GLU A 127 25.42 -24.94 5.99
CA GLU A 127 25.76 -25.53 7.28
C GLU A 127 26.10 -24.50 8.36
N THR A 128 25.68 -24.79 9.59
CA THR A 128 26.23 -24.15 10.79
C THR A 128 27.26 -25.10 11.36
N CYS A 129 28.53 -24.72 11.32
CA CYS A 129 29.60 -25.65 11.65
C CYS A 129 29.65 -26.03 13.15
N ASP A 130 30.07 -27.27 13.44
CA ASP A 130 30.28 -27.86 14.78
C ASP A 130 29.08 -27.77 15.74
N ASP A 131 27.87 -27.55 15.25
CA ASP A 131 26.67 -27.45 16.10
C ASP A 131 26.01 -28.82 16.34
N GLY A 132 26.53 -29.87 15.70
CA GLY A 132 26.05 -31.25 15.80
C GLY A 132 24.82 -31.52 14.94
N ILE A 133 24.45 -30.58 14.07
CA ILE A 133 23.34 -30.66 13.13
C ILE A 133 23.93 -30.84 11.73
N ASP A 134 23.24 -31.60 10.90
CA ASP A 134 23.51 -31.75 9.47
C ASP A 134 22.36 -31.01 8.79
N GLN A 135 22.63 -29.81 8.30
CA GLN A 135 21.63 -28.87 7.80
C GLN A 135 21.38 -29.06 6.32
N ASP A 136 22.40 -29.47 5.57
CA ASP A 136 22.33 -29.70 4.14
C ASP A 136 21.99 -31.15 3.77
N CYS A 137 21.86 -32.00 4.80
CA CYS A 137 21.48 -33.40 4.73
C CYS A 137 22.45 -34.26 3.91
N ASP A 138 23.73 -33.87 3.78
CA ASP A 138 24.75 -34.63 3.06
C ASP A 138 25.37 -35.78 3.90
N GLY A 139 25.05 -35.82 5.20
CA GLY A 139 25.51 -36.80 6.17
C GLY A 139 26.72 -36.35 7.00
N VAL A 140 27.14 -35.08 6.89
CA VAL A 140 28.31 -34.51 7.56
C VAL A 140 27.98 -33.15 8.16
N ASP A 141 28.05 -33.05 9.48
CA ASP A 141 28.15 -31.74 10.16
C ASP A 141 29.52 -31.12 9.83
N LEU A 142 29.49 -29.94 9.19
CA LEU A 142 30.67 -29.23 8.72
C LEU A 142 31.53 -28.80 9.92
N ALA A 143 32.82 -29.14 9.93
CA ALA A 143 33.70 -28.72 11.02
C ALA A 143 34.10 -27.25 10.85
N CYS A 144 34.09 -26.45 11.93
CA CYS A 144 34.37 -25.02 11.83
C CYS A 144 35.82 -24.70 11.44
N ASP A 145 36.73 -25.68 11.51
CA ASP A 145 38.08 -25.48 11.04
C ASP A 145 38.21 -25.51 9.51
N GLU A 146 37.20 -25.99 8.77
CA GLU A 146 37.19 -25.99 7.30
C GLU A 146 36.35 -24.84 6.70
N VAL A 147 35.74 -24.01 7.55
CA VAL A 147 34.88 -22.88 7.15
C VAL A 147 35.65 -21.59 7.33
N ASP A 148 35.61 -20.75 6.31
CA ASP A 148 36.08 -19.36 6.36
C ASP A 148 34.95 -18.49 6.97
N ASN A 149 34.94 -18.37 8.31
CA ASN A 149 33.82 -17.76 9.03
C ASN A 149 33.79 -16.22 8.93
N ASP A 150 34.89 -15.59 8.55
CA ASP A 150 34.98 -14.13 8.39
C ASP A 150 35.08 -13.67 6.92
N GLY A 151 35.11 -14.61 5.97
CA GLY A 151 34.95 -14.40 4.54
C GLY A 151 36.22 -13.91 3.85
N ASP A 152 37.37 -14.22 4.42
CA ASP A 152 38.65 -13.66 4.04
C ASP A 152 39.41 -14.51 3.00
N GLY A 153 38.93 -15.73 2.76
CA GLY A 153 39.43 -16.74 1.85
C GLY A 153 40.27 -17.83 2.48
N LEU A 154 40.42 -17.87 3.81
CA LEU A 154 41.15 -18.89 4.56
C LEU A 154 40.33 -19.40 5.74
N SER A 155 40.35 -20.71 5.95
CA SER A 155 39.83 -21.34 7.16
C SER A 155 40.92 -21.57 8.21
N ALA A 156 40.53 -21.83 9.47
CA ALA A 156 41.48 -22.20 10.52
C ALA A 156 42.37 -23.42 10.15
N ALA A 157 41.86 -24.39 9.39
CA ALA A 157 42.62 -25.55 8.90
C ALA A 157 43.64 -25.17 7.81
N GLU A 158 43.41 -24.06 7.09
CA GLU A 158 44.30 -23.51 6.07
C GLU A 158 45.35 -22.55 6.63
N GLY A 159 45.32 -22.30 7.94
CA GLY A 159 46.34 -21.57 8.69
C GLY A 159 45.87 -20.24 9.27
N ASP A 160 44.57 -19.95 9.20
CA ASP A 160 43.98 -18.81 9.90
C ASP A 160 44.10 -18.98 11.43
N CYS A 161 44.54 -17.93 12.12
CA CYS A 161 44.74 -17.96 13.57
C CYS A 161 43.62 -17.24 14.37
N ASP A 162 42.73 -16.50 13.72
CA ASP A 162 41.48 -15.98 14.28
C ASP A 162 40.41 -15.86 13.18
N ASP A 163 39.84 -17.01 12.84
CA ASP A 163 38.82 -17.26 11.81
C ASP A 163 37.51 -16.46 11.97
N ALA A 164 37.41 -15.61 13.00
CA ALA A 164 36.29 -14.69 13.21
C ALA A 164 36.65 -13.22 12.91
N ASN A 165 37.86 -12.95 12.42
CA ASN A 165 38.40 -11.63 12.15
C ASN A 165 39.24 -11.61 10.87
N PRO A 166 38.73 -11.04 9.76
CA PRO A 166 39.32 -11.18 8.42
C PRO A 166 40.63 -10.38 8.22
N ARG A 167 41.16 -9.84 9.32
CA ARG A 167 42.41 -9.10 9.42
C ARG A 167 43.49 -9.86 10.19
N ILE A 168 43.23 -11.08 10.63
CA ILE A 168 44.17 -11.92 11.38
C ILE A 168 44.36 -13.22 10.61
N ARG A 169 45.29 -13.22 9.64
CA ARG A 169 45.49 -14.33 8.70
C ARG A 169 46.92 -14.38 8.17
N PRO A 170 47.39 -15.55 7.67
CA PRO A 170 48.66 -15.67 6.99
C PRO A 170 48.93 -14.60 5.93
N GLY A 171 49.93 -13.75 6.18
CA GLY A 171 50.35 -12.70 5.25
C GLY A 171 49.56 -11.40 5.32
N PHE A 172 48.71 -11.21 6.32
CA PHE A 172 48.25 -9.87 6.71
C PHE A 172 49.44 -9.01 7.18
N ARG A 173 49.27 -7.68 7.23
CA ARG A 173 50.29 -6.82 7.85
C ARG A 173 50.01 -6.75 9.34
N ASP A 174 51.00 -7.06 10.16
CA ASP A 174 50.93 -6.82 11.60
C ASP A 174 50.72 -5.35 11.94
N HIS A 175 49.83 -5.12 12.89
CA HIS A 175 49.80 -3.89 13.66
C HIS A 175 50.75 -4.05 14.84
N CYS A 176 51.93 -3.45 14.73
CA CYS A 176 53.02 -3.71 15.66
C CYS A 176 52.71 -3.32 17.12
N GLU A 177 53.17 -4.14 18.06
CA GLU A 177 53.18 -3.91 19.51
C GLU A 177 51.79 -3.81 20.17
N ASP A 178 50.71 -4.21 19.49
CA ASP A 178 49.37 -4.25 20.08
C ASP A 178 49.08 -5.58 20.83
N GLY A 179 49.99 -6.55 20.73
CA GLY A 179 49.91 -7.86 21.35
C GLY A 179 49.08 -8.88 20.57
N VAL A 180 48.68 -8.57 19.35
CA VAL A 180 47.99 -9.44 18.40
C VAL A 180 48.97 -9.81 17.28
N ASP A 181 48.91 -11.06 16.83
CA ASP A 181 49.70 -11.60 15.71
C ASP A 181 48.75 -11.72 14.53
N GLN A 182 48.75 -10.70 13.67
CA GLN A 182 47.78 -10.55 12.58
C GLN A 182 48.22 -11.34 11.35
N ASP A 183 49.51 -11.61 11.20
CA ASP A 183 50.02 -12.35 10.05
C ASP A 183 50.20 -13.86 10.33
N CYS A 184 49.86 -14.28 11.54
CA CYS A 184 49.89 -15.65 12.04
C CYS A 184 51.28 -16.30 11.95
N ASP A 185 52.37 -15.52 11.96
CA ASP A 185 53.75 -16.04 11.90
C ASP A 185 54.29 -16.51 13.27
N GLY A 186 53.54 -16.26 14.34
CA GLY A 186 53.87 -16.57 15.72
C GLY A 186 54.55 -15.43 16.47
N GLN A 187 54.63 -14.23 15.90
CA GLN A 187 55.21 -13.03 16.50
C GLN A 187 54.38 -11.79 16.16
N ASP A 188 54.00 -11.02 17.19
CA ASP A 188 53.61 -9.62 16.99
C ASP A 188 54.85 -8.82 16.53
N SER A 189 54.85 -8.40 15.26
CA SER A 189 55.96 -7.71 14.62
C SER A 189 56.41 -6.47 15.40
N ILE A 190 57.73 -6.29 15.48
CA ILE A 190 58.34 -5.13 16.13
C ILE A 190 58.70 -4.11 15.04
N CYS A 191 57.92 -3.04 14.91
CA CYS A 191 58.17 -1.99 13.92
C CYS A 191 59.50 -1.24 14.20
N GLU A 192 60.46 -1.29 13.27
CA GLU A 192 61.52 -0.27 13.20
C GLU A 192 60.93 1.05 12.64
N ALA A 193 60.44 1.91 13.54
CA ALA A 193 60.19 3.35 13.37
C ALA A 193 59.73 3.88 11.99
N GLY A 194 58.41 4.03 11.85
CA GLY A 194 57.73 5.25 11.36
C GLY A 194 58.17 5.82 10.01
N GLN A 195 57.68 5.22 8.94
CA GLN A 195 57.68 5.87 7.64
C GLN A 195 56.52 6.88 7.61
N ASP A 196 56.85 8.13 7.31
CA ASP A 196 55.93 9.26 7.16
C ASP A 196 56.19 9.79 5.74
N GLY A 197 55.34 9.34 4.82
CA GLY A 197 55.51 9.43 3.37
C GLY A 197 55.38 10.85 2.85
N ASP A 198 54.55 11.67 3.51
CA ASP A 198 54.25 13.04 3.11
C ASP A 198 54.82 14.12 4.04
N GLY A 199 55.34 13.71 5.20
CA GLY A 199 56.10 14.54 6.13
C GLY A 199 55.26 15.40 7.07
N ASP A 200 54.03 15.01 7.37
CA ASP A 200 53.11 15.74 8.23
C ASP A 200 53.27 15.41 9.73
N GLY A 201 54.07 14.39 10.05
CA GLY A 201 54.37 13.96 11.42
C GLY A 201 53.43 12.90 11.98
N ILE A 202 52.51 12.38 11.17
CA ILE A 202 51.78 11.12 11.38
C ILE A 202 52.50 10.03 10.57
N VAL A 203 52.50 8.80 11.07
CA VAL A 203 53.14 7.68 10.35
C VAL A 203 52.14 7.09 9.37
N ASP A 204 52.58 6.57 8.23
CA ASP A 204 51.73 6.05 7.13
C ASP A 204 50.65 5.05 7.59
N GLU A 205 50.87 4.34 8.71
CA GLU A 205 49.94 3.35 9.29
C GLU A 205 48.85 3.97 10.18
N GLU A 206 49.09 5.17 10.69
CA GLU A 206 48.16 5.97 11.51
C GLU A 206 47.58 7.15 10.73
N ASP A 207 47.96 7.31 9.46
CA ASP A 207 47.65 8.44 8.61
C ASP A 207 46.46 8.13 7.69
N ASN A 208 45.37 8.88 7.84
CA ASN A 208 44.20 8.75 6.97
C ASN A 208 44.39 9.39 5.58
N CYS A 209 45.53 10.05 5.31
CA CYS A 209 45.98 10.45 3.98
C CYS A 209 47.49 10.23 3.76
N PRO A 210 48.00 8.98 3.63
CA PRO A 210 49.44 8.64 3.64
C PRO A 210 50.34 9.31 2.57
N ASN A 211 49.75 10.05 1.63
CA ASN A 211 50.45 10.73 0.55
C ASN A 211 50.12 12.23 0.47
N ILE A 212 49.26 12.75 1.35
CA ILE A 212 48.78 14.13 1.36
C ILE A 212 48.76 14.67 2.79
N ALA A 213 49.81 15.45 3.11
CA ALA A 213 50.03 15.97 4.44
C ALA A 213 48.79 16.64 5.06
N ASN A 214 48.30 16.09 6.16
CA ASN A 214 47.06 16.49 6.81
C ASN A 214 47.14 16.31 8.35
N GLU A 215 48.03 17.05 9.02
CA GLU A 215 48.32 16.98 10.47
C GLU A 215 47.09 16.92 11.42
N LEU A 216 45.92 17.37 10.97
CA LEU A 216 44.67 17.38 11.74
C LEU A 216 43.85 16.11 11.62
N GLN A 217 44.19 15.19 10.69
CA GLN A 217 43.55 13.89 10.48
C GLN A 217 42.02 14.01 10.49
N SER A 218 41.51 15.01 9.74
CA SER A 218 40.07 15.25 9.64
C SER A 218 39.46 14.22 8.70
N ASP A 219 38.34 13.66 9.12
CA ASP A 219 37.58 12.61 8.46
C ASP A 219 36.11 12.89 8.78
N GLY A 220 35.43 13.53 7.83
CA GLY A 220 34.10 14.11 7.99
C GLY A 220 32.99 13.07 8.03
N ASP A 221 33.15 11.96 7.31
CA ASP A 221 32.16 10.90 7.16
C ASP A 221 32.53 9.58 7.85
N ALA A 222 33.74 9.50 8.43
CA ALA A 222 34.26 8.45 9.28
C ALA A 222 34.50 7.12 8.55
N ASP A 223 34.95 7.16 7.30
CA ASP A 223 35.26 5.98 6.51
C ASP A 223 36.74 5.53 6.57
N GLY A 224 37.59 6.32 7.23
CA GLY A 224 39.01 6.06 7.38
C GLY A 224 39.92 6.72 6.34
N VAL A 225 39.35 7.44 5.36
CA VAL A 225 40.05 8.29 4.40
C VAL A 225 39.91 9.74 4.86
N GLY A 226 41.00 10.51 4.83
CA GLY A 226 40.96 11.89 5.31
C GLY A 226 40.34 12.87 4.31
N ASP A 227 39.73 13.93 4.83
CA ASP A 227 39.05 15.00 4.06
C ASP A 227 39.90 15.60 2.91
N LEU A 228 41.24 15.50 2.98
CA LEU A 228 42.14 16.04 1.96
C LEU A 228 42.40 15.09 0.78
N CYS A 229 42.23 13.79 0.99
CA CYS A 229 42.47 12.75 -0.01
C CYS A 229 41.20 11.99 -0.41
N ASP A 230 40.08 12.31 0.23
CA ASP A 230 38.77 11.72 -0.02
C ASP A 230 38.07 12.34 -1.26
N ASN A 231 37.70 11.49 -2.22
CA ASN A 231 36.92 11.85 -3.41
C ASN A 231 35.40 11.96 -3.13
N CYS A 232 34.95 11.64 -1.90
CA CYS A 232 33.58 11.77 -1.42
C CYS A 232 33.47 12.28 0.04
N LEU A 233 33.91 13.52 0.30
CA LEU A 233 33.96 14.23 1.61
C LEU A 233 32.82 14.01 2.64
N MET A 234 31.63 13.59 2.20
CA MET A 234 30.44 13.43 3.04
C MET A 234 29.77 12.05 2.88
N ALA A 235 30.36 11.12 2.14
CA ALA A 235 29.77 9.84 1.78
C ALA A 235 30.83 8.73 1.80
N SER A 236 30.78 7.93 2.86
CA SER A 236 31.75 6.88 3.15
C SER A 236 32.04 5.96 1.97
N ASN A 237 33.30 5.94 1.53
CA ASN A 237 33.82 5.13 0.43
C ASN A 237 35.32 4.86 0.59
N SER A 238 35.67 4.05 1.60
CA SER A 238 37.07 3.72 1.93
C SER A 238 37.91 3.12 0.79
N ASP A 239 37.28 2.63 -0.28
CA ASP A 239 37.91 2.10 -1.49
C ASP A 239 38.28 3.18 -2.53
N GLN A 240 37.74 4.39 -2.37
CA GLN A 240 37.98 5.57 -3.22
C GLN A 240 37.73 5.28 -4.71
N SER A 241 36.73 4.45 -5.00
CA SER A 241 36.34 4.11 -6.38
C SER A 241 35.88 5.37 -7.15
N ASP A 242 36.41 5.55 -8.36
CA ASP A 242 36.10 6.64 -9.31
C ASP A 242 36.18 6.03 -10.72
N ARG A 243 35.04 5.58 -11.24
CA ARG A 243 34.95 4.77 -12.46
C ARG A 243 35.16 5.58 -13.73
N ASP A 244 34.73 6.83 -13.74
CA ASP A 244 34.74 7.69 -14.93
C ASP A 244 35.96 8.65 -14.94
N GLY A 245 36.64 8.78 -13.80
CA GLY A 245 37.91 9.48 -13.62
C GLY A 245 37.76 10.99 -13.51
N ASP A 246 36.59 11.48 -13.09
CA ASP A 246 36.29 12.90 -13.00
C ASP A 246 36.71 13.55 -11.67
N THR A 247 37.23 12.75 -10.73
CA THR A 247 37.66 13.07 -9.35
C THR A 247 36.57 13.12 -8.28
N VAL A 248 35.31 12.85 -8.64
CA VAL A 248 34.22 12.55 -7.72
C VAL A 248 34.12 11.03 -7.58
N GLY A 249 33.98 10.51 -6.37
CA GLY A 249 33.89 9.06 -6.16
C GLY A 249 32.51 8.49 -6.50
N ASP A 250 32.45 7.24 -6.96
CA ASP A 250 31.21 6.53 -7.35
C ASP A 250 30.10 6.67 -6.29
N ALA A 251 30.47 6.71 -5.00
CA ALA A 251 29.55 6.82 -3.86
C ALA A 251 28.78 8.15 -3.79
N CYS A 252 29.39 9.24 -4.25
CA CYS A 252 28.84 10.60 -4.23
C CYS A 252 28.70 11.21 -5.63
N ASP A 253 28.93 10.40 -6.66
CA ASP A 253 28.75 10.78 -8.04
C ASP A 253 27.32 10.48 -8.53
N ASP A 254 26.67 11.50 -9.06
CA ASP A 254 25.31 11.46 -9.59
C ASP A 254 25.29 11.19 -11.11
N ASP A 255 26.44 11.24 -11.81
CA ASP A 255 26.51 11.01 -13.25
C ASP A 255 27.11 9.66 -13.68
N VAL A 256 27.58 8.87 -12.71
CA VAL A 256 27.95 7.45 -12.87
C VAL A 256 26.72 6.56 -13.03
N ASP A 257 26.77 5.71 -14.05
CA ASP A 257 25.88 4.57 -14.26
C ASP A 257 26.40 3.37 -13.43
N ARG A 258 25.76 3.14 -12.28
CA ARG A 258 26.23 2.22 -11.23
C ARG A 258 25.89 0.77 -11.54
N ASP A 259 24.70 0.51 -12.08
CA ASP A 259 24.19 -0.83 -12.38
C ASP A 259 24.37 -1.26 -13.85
N GLY A 260 24.71 -0.32 -14.74
CA GLY A 260 25.08 -0.58 -16.13
C GLY A 260 23.91 -0.60 -17.12
N ASP A 261 22.77 -0.01 -16.77
CA ASP A 261 21.61 0.10 -17.67
C ASP A 261 21.75 1.19 -18.75
N GLY A 262 22.76 2.06 -18.63
CA GLY A 262 23.05 3.16 -19.53
C GLY A 262 22.53 4.53 -19.07
N PHE A 263 21.95 4.62 -17.88
CA PHE A 263 21.46 5.83 -17.24
C PHE A 263 22.13 6.03 -15.88
N SER A 264 22.24 7.30 -15.47
CA SER A 264 22.71 7.68 -14.15
C SER A 264 21.62 8.49 -13.46
N SER A 265 21.77 8.71 -12.15
CA SER A 265 20.80 9.50 -11.37
C SER A 265 20.56 10.88 -11.99
N SER A 266 21.60 11.54 -12.52
CA SER A 266 21.51 12.82 -13.23
C SER A 266 20.87 12.72 -14.63
N ALA A 267 20.90 11.53 -15.24
CA ALA A 267 20.21 11.23 -16.50
C ALA A 267 18.74 10.82 -16.32
N GLY A 268 18.26 10.73 -15.08
CA GLY A 268 16.85 10.49 -14.74
C GLY A 268 16.56 9.08 -14.22
N ASP A 269 17.59 8.28 -13.97
CA ASP A 269 17.45 6.99 -13.29
C ASP A 269 16.99 7.19 -11.83
N CYS A 270 15.93 6.47 -11.47
CA CYS A 270 15.26 6.54 -10.19
C CYS A 270 15.63 5.39 -9.25
N ALA A 271 16.43 4.42 -9.71
CA ALA A 271 16.90 3.28 -8.93
C ALA A 271 18.35 2.88 -9.34
N PRO A 272 19.36 3.66 -8.95
CA PRO A 272 20.75 3.55 -9.43
C PRO A 272 21.51 2.27 -9.05
N ASP A 273 20.86 1.34 -8.35
CA ASP A 273 21.45 0.04 -7.99
C ASP A 273 20.61 -1.12 -8.58
N ASN A 274 19.75 -0.85 -9.56
CA ASN A 274 18.81 -1.83 -10.14
C ASN A 274 18.63 -1.64 -11.66
N ASP A 275 19.37 -2.45 -12.41
CA ASP A 275 19.44 -2.45 -13.88
C ASP A 275 18.12 -2.71 -14.65
N ARG A 276 17.01 -2.90 -13.93
CA ARG A 276 15.67 -3.08 -14.48
C ARG A 276 14.80 -1.82 -14.42
N ILE A 277 15.16 -0.85 -13.59
CA ILE A 277 14.36 0.34 -13.35
C ILE A 277 15.11 1.53 -13.91
N PHE A 278 14.66 2.04 -15.07
CA PHE A 278 15.38 3.10 -15.78
C PHE A 278 14.47 3.87 -16.74
N PRO A 279 14.87 5.09 -17.17
CA PRO A 279 14.09 5.89 -18.10
C PRO A 279 13.64 5.14 -19.37
N GLY A 280 12.34 4.87 -19.45
CA GLY A 280 11.71 4.18 -20.59
C GLY A 280 11.81 2.66 -20.58
N ALA A 281 12.02 2.02 -19.42
CA ALA A 281 11.79 0.58 -19.24
C ALA A 281 10.32 0.18 -19.49
N ASP A 282 10.05 -1.13 -19.55
CA ASP A 282 8.69 -1.66 -19.63
C ASP A 282 8.13 -1.86 -18.20
N GLU A 283 6.94 -1.34 -17.91
CA GLU A 283 6.25 -1.48 -16.62
C GLU A 283 5.90 -2.95 -16.29
N LEU A 284 6.24 -3.38 -15.07
CA LEU A 284 6.05 -4.74 -14.57
C LEU A 284 4.81 -4.92 -13.68
N CYS A 285 4.04 -3.87 -13.43
CA CYS A 285 2.78 -3.94 -12.67
C CYS A 285 2.98 -4.42 -11.23
N ASN A 286 4.01 -3.90 -10.58
CA ASN A 286 4.51 -4.34 -9.28
C ASN A 286 4.54 -3.20 -8.25
N ASP A 287 3.77 -2.13 -8.48
CA ASP A 287 3.73 -0.90 -7.69
C ASP A 287 5.08 -0.12 -7.66
N ILE A 288 5.92 -0.31 -8.67
CA ILE A 288 7.19 0.40 -8.87
C ILE A 288 7.11 1.23 -10.17
N ASP A 289 7.83 2.36 -10.22
CA ASP A 289 7.94 3.23 -11.41
C ASP A 289 9.10 2.70 -12.24
N ASP A 290 8.89 1.57 -12.93
CA ASP A 290 9.96 0.84 -13.61
C ASP A 290 10.59 1.71 -14.71
N ASP A 291 9.80 2.55 -15.38
CA ASP A 291 10.28 3.39 -16.48
C ASP A 291 10.76 4.80 -16.04
N CYS A 292 10.78 5.09 -14.74
CA CYS A 292 11.15 6.36 -14.13
C CYS A 292 10.46 7.61 -14.72
N ASN A 293 9.26 7.47 -15.31
CA ASN A 293 8.52 8.59 -15.87
C ASN A 293 7.74 9.37 -14.79
N GLY A 294 7.71 8.86 -13.56
CA GLY A 294 7.03 9.45 -12.42
C GLY A 294 5.63 8.91 -12.16
N PHE A 295 5.20 7.89 -12.91
CA PHE A 295 3.88 7.26 -12.89
C PHE A 295 4.04 5.74 -12.78
N VAL A 296 3.90 5.23 -11.55
CA VAL A 296 3.86 3.78 -11.29
C VAL A 296 2.80 3.08 -12.13
N ASP A 297 3.21 2.00 -12.80
CA ASP A 297 2.36 1.05 -13.52
C ASP A 297 1.51 1.67 -14.64
N ASP A 298 1.94 2.79 -15.24
CA ASP A 298 1.14 3.50 -16.26
C ASP A 298 1.16 2.85 -17.67
N GLY A 299 1.98 1.82 -17.85
CA GLY A 299 2.12 0.97 -19.03
C GLY A 299 1.44 -0.41 -18.94
N CYS A 300 0.74 -0.71 -17.84
CA CYS A 300 0.21 -2.04 -17.55
C CYS A 300 -1.01 -2.46 -18.41
N PRO A 301 -0.92 -3.51 -19.24
CA PRO A 301 -2.06 -4.02 -19.98
C PRO A 301 -3.03 -4.78 -19.05
N GLY A 302 -4.15 -4.14 -18.68
CA GLY A 302 -5.26 -4.78 -17.96
C GLY A 302 -5.35 -4.48 -16.47
N ILE A 303 -4.41 -3.70 -15.91
CA ILE A 303 -4.51 -3.07 -14.60
C ILE A 303 -4.49 -1.57 -14.86
N ASP A 304 -5.67 -0.97 -15.04
CA ASP A 304 -5.78 0.48 -15.13
C ASP A 304 -5.69 1.04 -13.71
N ILE A 305 -4.61 1.75 -13.39
CA ILE A 305 -4.46 2.52 -12.14
C ILE A 305 -5.46 3.69 -12.06
N ARG A 306 -6.14 4.00 -13.17
CA ARG A 306 -7.18 5.02 -13.27
C ARG A 306 -8.54 4.35 -13.08
N SER A 307 -9.51 5.13 -12.61
CA SER A 307 -10.90 4.72 -12.74
C SER A 307 -11.19 4.41 -14.21
N GLU A 308 -11.82 3.27 -14.48
CA GLU A 308 -12.40 3.02 -15.80
C GLU A 308 -13.21 4.27 -16.20
N THR A 309 -13.08 4.72 -17.45
CA THR A 309 -13.76 5.94 -17.90
C THR A 309 -14.78 5.65 -18.99
N VAL A 310 -15.86 6.42 -18.97
CA VAL A 310 -16.88 6.44 -20.01
C VAL A 310 -16.67 7.65 -20.90
N ALA A 311 -16.58 7.41 -22.21
CA ALA A 311 -16.55 8.47 -23.21
C ALA A 311 -17.93 9.08 -23.43
N ILE A 312 -18.05 10.38 -23.18
CA ILE A 312 -19.26 11.18 -23.41
C ILE A 312 -19.10 11.97 -24.71
N ALA A 313 -19.97 11.69 -25.68
CA ALA A 313 -19.94 12.35 -26.98
C ALA A 313 -20.27 13.85 -26.88
N ALA A 314 -19.58 14.65 -27.71
CA ALA A 314 -19.85 16.06 -27.88
C ALA A 314 -21.30 16.31 -28.32
N GLY A 315 -21.89 17.40 -27.84
CA GLY A 315 -23.19 17.88 -28.32
C GLY A 315 -24.03 18.61 -27.28
N PRO A 316 -25.32 18.83 -27.59
CA PRO A 316 -26.22 19.62 -26.77
C PRO A 316 -26.60 18.89 -25.48
N SER A 317 -26.68 19.64 -24.39
CA SER A 317 -27.20 19.21 -23.09
C SER A 317 -28.10 20.27 -22.45
N LEU A 318 -28.83 19.87 -21.42
CA LEU A 318 -29.48 20.78 -20.48
C LEU A 318 -28.58 21.01 -19.28
N LEU A 319 -28.57 22.24 -18.79
CA LEU A 319 -28.00 22.63 -17.52
C LEU A 319 -29.10 23.26 -16.67
N GLY A 320 -29.36 22.69 -15.49
CA GLY A 320 -30.34 23.17 -14.53
C GLY A 320 -31.74 22.60 -14.64
N SER A 321 -32.64 23.18 -13.85
CA SER A 321 -34.00 22.70 -13.61
C SER A 321 -35.07 23.76 -13.87
N GLU A 322 -36.31 23.31 -13.88
CA GLU A 322 -37.52 24.16 -13.92
C GLU A 322 -38.25 24.15 -12.57
N SER A 323 -37.63 23.62 -11.50
CA SER A 323 -38.30 23.36 -10.22
C SER A 323 -38.69 24.62 -9.44
N ALA A 324 -38.09 25.76 -9.77
CA ALA A 324 -38.42 27.07 -9.21
C ALA A 324 -38.66 28.11 -10.32
N ASP A 325 -39.52 29.09 -10.06
CA ASP A 325 -39.69 30.23 -10.96
C ASP A 325 -38.46 31.17 -10.83
N PRO A 326 -37.62 31.30 -11.88
CA PRO A 326 -36.42 32.11 -11.81
C PRO A 326 -36.68 33.60 -11.58
N ASP A 327 -37.90 34.09 -11.84
CA ASP A 327 -38.33 35.48 -11.59
C ASP A 327 -38.79 35.70 -10.13
N LEU A 328 -39.16 34.63 -9.42
CA LEU A 328 -39.54 34.67 -8.00
C LEU A 328 -38.38 34.41 -7.05
N CYS A 329 -37.25 33.90 -7.56
CA CYS A 329 -36.01 33.78 -6.83
C CYS A 329 -35.51 35.16 -6.38
N LEU A 330 -35.84 35.54 -5.15
CA LEU A 330 -35.35 36.77 -4.54
C LEU A 330 -33.83 36.74 -4.51
N ARG A 331 -33.21 37.93 -4.47
CA ARG A 331 -31.79 38.20 -4.75
C ARG A 331 -30.76 37.38 -3.95
N ASP A 332 -31.18 36.59 -2.97
CA ASP A 332 -30.38 35.56 -2.29
C ASP A 332 -30.91 34.15 -2.63
N PRO A 333 -30.34 33.46 -3.63
CA PRO A 333 -30.73 32.10 -4.04
C PRO A 333 -30.58 31.04 -2.93
N ARG A 334 -29.96 31.39 -1.79
CA ARG A 334 -29.81 30.50 -0.63
C ARG A 334 -31.01 30.52 0.30
N SER A 335 -31.92 31.49 0.14
CA SER A 335 -33.13 31.65 0.98
C SER A 335 -34.38 30.99 0.41
N ASP A 336 -34.38 30.62 -0.87
CA ASP A 336 -35.47 29.90 -1.53
C ASP A 336 -34.94 28.59 -2.12
N GLU A 337 -35.70 27.51 -1.98
CA GLU A 337 -35.31 26.17 -2.45
C GLU A 337 -35.18 26.13 -3.98
N ASN A 338 -34.10 25.49 -4.45
CA ASN A 338 -33.78 25.22 -5.86
C ASN A 338 -33.52 26.45 -6.75
N CYS A 339 -33.44 27.66 -6.16
CA CYS A 339 -33.28 28.90 -6.92
C CYS A 339 -31.90 29.09 -7.57
N ASP A 340 -30.90 28.33 -7.14
CA ASP A 340 -29.55 28.25 -7.72
C ASP A 340 -29.41 27.14 -8.78
N GLU A 341 -30.47 26.36 -8.99
CA GLU A 341 -30.59 25.33 -10.03
C GLU A 341 -31.34 25.84 -11.26
N VAL A 342 -31.87 27.08 -11.24
CA VAL A 342 -32.66 27.68 -12.31
C VAL A 342 -31.94 28.89 -12.97
N PRO A 343 -32.17 29.16 -14.26
CA PRO A 343 -33.07 28.45 -15.18
C PRO A 343 -32.41 27.22 -15.82
N MET A 344 -33.23 26.24 -16.16
CA MET A 344 -32.87 25.24 -17.15
C MET A 344 -32.55 25.91 -18.48
N ARG A 345 -31.40 25.58 -19.07
CA ARG A 345 -30.96 26.15 -20.35
C ARG A 345 -30.16 25.14 -21.17
N ASN A 346 -30.09 25.40 -22.47
CA ASN A 346 -29.22 24.63 -23.37
C ASN A 346 -27.75 25.05 -23.19
N VAL A 347 -26.87 24.05 -23.21
CA VAL A 347 -25.42 24.17 -23.34
C VAL A 347 -24.93 23.22 -24.42
N GLU A 348 -23.78 23.53 -24.99
CA GLU A 348 -23.03 22.65 -25.89
C GLU A 348 -21.74 22.24 -25.17
N LEU A 349 -21.48 20.94 -25.12
CA LEU A 349 -20.27 20.38 -24.52
C LEU A 349 -19.43 19.69 -25.60
N SER A 350 -18.12 19.92 -25.54
CA SER A 350 -17.12 19.13 -26.24
C SER A 350 -17.12 17.69 -25.73
N ALA A 351 -16.52 16.77 -26.48
CA ALA A 351 -16.37 15.39 -26.02
C ALA A 351 -15.39 15.35 -24.84
N PHE A 352 -15.67 14.49 -23.87
CA PHE A 352 -14.85 14.26 -22.70
C PHE A 352 -15.03 12.81 -22.23
N SER A 353 -14.13 12.32 -21.40
CA SER A 353 -14.31 11.08 -20.65
C SER A 353 -14.50 11.39 -19.17
N ILE A 354 -15.25 10.57 -18.45
CA ILE A 354 -15.47 10.72 -17.01
C ILE A 354 -15.39 9.35 -16.34
N ASP A 355 -14.85 9.31 -15.13
CA ASP A 355 -14.75 8.09 -14.35
C ASP A 355 -16.12 7.43 -14.14
N VAL A 356 -16.15 6.10 -14.28
CA VAL A 356 -17.32 5.23 -14.11
C VAL A 356 -17.94 5.41 -12.73
N HIS A 357 -17.12 5.52 -11.68
CA HIS A 357 -17.53 5.72 -10.29
C HIS A 357 -16.59 6.74 -9.60
N GLU A 358 -16.82 7.06 -8.33
CA GLU A 358 -15.91 7.92 -7.56
C GLU A 358 -14.56 7.24 -7.29
N VAL A 359 -13.50 8.03 -7.12
CA VAL A 359 -12.17 7.49 -6.81
C VAL A 359 -12.23 6.73 -5.49
N THR A 360 -11.77 5.48 -5.49
CA THR A 360 -11.76 4.60 -4.30
C THR A 360 -10.56 4.88 -3.38
N ASN A 361 -10.59 4.36 -2.16
CA ASN A 361 -9.46 4.44 -1.23
C ASN A 361 -8.20 3.77 -1.83
N GLU A 362 -8.36 2.59 -2.44
CA GLU A 362 -7.26 1.86 -3.08
C GLU A 362 -6.65 2.66 -4.24
N GLN A 363 -7.49 3.19 -5.13
CA GLN A 363 -7.04 4.02 -6.25
C GLN A 363 -6.31 5.27 -5.77
N TYR A 364 -6.84 5.95 -4.74
CA TYR A 364 -6.17 7.11 -4.14
C TYR A 364 -4.83 6.73 -3.48
N ALA A 365 -4.76 5.54 -2.87
CA ALA A 365 -3.58 5.08 -2.17
C ALA A 365 -2.37 4.90 -3.07
N ARG A 366 -2.57 4.46 -4.32
CA ARG A 366 -1.51 4.38 -5.32
C ARG A 366 -0.78 5.71 -5.49
N CYS A 367 -1.51 6.82 -5.68
CA CYS A 367 -0.92 8.15 -5.77
C CYS A 367 -0.17 8.59 -4.49
N VAL A 368 -0.62 8.14 -3.31
CA VAL A 368 0.01 8.47 -2.02
C VAL A 368 1.30 7.66 -1.81
N THR A 369 1.29 6.36 -2.13
CA THR A 369 2.45 5.46 -2.01
C THR A 369 3.64 5.99 -2.79
N VAL A 370 3.39 6.51 -4.00
CA VAL A 370 4.42 7.07 -4.90
C VAL A 370 4.81 8.52 -4.56
N GLY A 371 4.31 9.05 -3.45
CA GLY A 371 4.64 10.40 -2.98
C GLY A 371 4.07 11.56 -3.81
N ARG A 372 3.18 11.29 -4.79
CA ARG A 372 2.56 12.31 -5.66
C ARG A 372 1.35 12.96 -5.01
N CYS A 373 0.60 12.23 -4.19
CA CYS A 373 -0.53 12.72 -3.40
C CYS A 373 -0.21 12.76 -1.91
N SER A 374 -0.89 13.64 -1.18
CA SER A 374 -0.89 13.61 0.29
C SER A 374 -2.08 12.78 0.79
N PRO A 375 -1.94 12.06 1.91
CA PRO A 375 -3.03 11.25 2.47
C PRO A 375 -4.22 12.13 2.88
N PRO A 376 -5.46 11.57 2.94
CA PRO A 376 -6.63 12.30 3.41
C PRO A 376 -6.45 12.87 4.82
N ASN A 377 -7.21 13.92 5.17
CA ASN A 377 -7.08 14.60 6.47
C ASN A 377 -7.44 13.68 7.65
N ASP A 378 -8.32 12.71 7.42
CA ASP A 378 -8.65 11.64 8.36
C ASP A 378 -8.43 10.31 7.63
N ARG A 379 -7.55 9.48 8.18
CA ARG A 379 -7.12 8.23 7.56
C ARG A 379 -7.89 7.01 8.07
N SER A 380 -8.82 7.17 9.01
CA SER A 380 -9.48 6.04 9.69
C SER A 380 -10.21 5.09 8.75
N ARG A 381 -10.81 5.60 7.67
CA ARG A 381 -11.44 4.77 6.62
C ARG A 381 -10.49 4.44 5.48
N TYR A 382 -9.54 5.33 5.21
CA TYR A 382 -8.60 5.21 4.10
C TYR A 382 -7.54 4.12 4.35
N ASP A 383 -7.08 3.96 5.59
CA ASP A 383 -6.11 2.93 5.98
C ASP A 383 -6.79 1.58 6.32
N ASP A 384 -8.12 1.45 6.18
CA ASP A 384 -8.86 0.21 6.46
C ASP A 384 -8.98 -0.64 5.18
N PRO A 385 -8.32 -1.82 5.10
CA PRO A 385 -8.37 -2.66 3.90
C PRO A 385 -9.78 -3.13 3.53
N ALA A 386 -10.68 -3.25 4.51
CA ALA A 386 -12.07 -3.65 4.26
C ALA A 386 -12.88 -2.56 3.54
N LEU A 387 -12.32 -1.35 3.38
CA LEU A 387 -12.93 -0.21 2.72
C LEU A 387 -12.15 0.22 1.47
N ALA A 388 -11.29 -0.65 0.94
CA ALA A 388 -10.43 -0.37 -0.22
C ALA A 388 -11.24 0.12 -1.44
N ASP A 389 -12.39 -0.50 -1.71
CA ASP A 389 -13.32 -0.22 -2.81
C ASP A 389 -14.38 0.84 -2.47
N HIS A 390 -14.35 1.43 -1.27
CA HIS A 390 -15.21 2.56 -0.92
C HIS A 390 -14.63 3.88 -1.48
N PRO A 391 -15.48 4.88 -1.77
CA PRO A 391 -15.01 6.18 -2.22
C PRO A 391 -14.12 6.86 -1.18
N VAL A 392 -13.03 7.46 -1.65
CA VAL A 392 -12.13 8.24 -0.79
C VAL A 392 -12.82 9.49 -0.28
N VAL A 393 -12.80 9.69 1.04
CA VAL A 393 -13.40 10.84 1.73
C VAL A 393 -12.36 11.55 2.59
N TRP A 394 -12.72 12.67 3.21
CA TRP A 394 -11.80 13.52 4.00
C TRP A 394 -10.65 14.14 3.20
N VAL A 395 -10.71 14.09 1.88
CA VAL A 395 -9.82 14.80 0.96
C VAL A 395 -10.28 16.25 0.76
N THR A 396 -9.33 17.16 0.55
CA THR A 396 -9.62 18.54 0.11
C THR A 396 -9.74 18.59 -1.41
N GLN A 397 -10.35 19.65 -1.96
CA GLN A 397 -10.38 19.83 -3.42
C GLN A 397 -8.98 19.94 -4.03
N SER A 398 -8.02 20.52 -3.31
CA SER A 398 -6.63 20.58 -3.80
C SER A 398 -6.00 19.19 -3.90
N GLN A 399 -6.35 18.29 -2.98
CA GLN A 399 -5.93 16.89 -3.03
C GLN A 399 -6.60 16.15 -4.18
N ALA A 400 -7.92 16.34 -4.36
CA ALA A 400 -8.66 15.77 -5.48
C ALA A 400 -8.12 16.24 -6.85
N VAL A 401 -7.79 17.53 -6.98
CA VAL A 401 -7.12 18.08 -8.16
C VAL A 401 -5.74 17.48 -8.36
N GLY A 402 -4.96 17.32 -7.28
CA GLY A 402 -3.65 16.69 -7.33
C GLY A 402 -3.73 15.26 -7.85
N TYR A 403 -4.67 14.47 -7.32
CA TYR A 403 -4.93 13.11 -7.78
C TYR A 403 -5.36 13.07 -9.24
N CYS A 404 -6.39 13.83 -9.64
CA CYS A 404 -6.85 13.79 -11.03
C CYS A 404 -5.76 14.26 -12.00
N THR A 405 -4.91 15.21 -11.60
CA THR A 405 -3.77 15.65 -12.44
C THR A 405 -2.74 14.53 -12.61
N TRP A 406 -2.43 13.81 -11.53
CA TRP A 406 -1.56 12.63 -11.57
C TRP A 406 -2.17 11.52 -12.46
N ALA A 407 -3.47 11.29 -12.37
CA ALA A 407 -4.20 10.36 -13.23
C ALA A 407 -4.47 10.91 -14.66
N VAL A 408 -3.70 11.90 -15.13
CA VAL A 408 -3.78 12.50 -16.48
C VAL A 408 -5.15 13.12 -16.82
N GLY A 409 -5.88 13.54 -15.80
CA GLY A 409 -7.20 14.13 -15.89
C GLY A 409 -7.33 15.46 -15.14
N ARG A 410 -8.57 15.76 -14.77
CA ARG A 410 -9.00 16.93 -14.01
C ARG A 410 -10.30 16.62 -13.29
N LEU A 411 -10.77 17.52 -12.43
CA LEU A 411 -12.16 17.46 -11.97
C LEU A 411 -13.12 17.79 -13.12
N PRO A 412 -14.33 17.22 -13.13
CA PRO A 412 -15.37 17.61 -14.07
C PRO A 412 -15.89 19.03 -13.76
N THR A 413 -16.34 19.73 -14.79
CA THR A 413 -17.19 20.91 -14.59
C THR A 413 -18.56 20.51 -14.06
N GLU A 414 -19.29 21.43 -13.42
CA GLU A 414 -20.69 21.16 -13.03
C GLU A 414 -21.56 20.78 -14.24
N ALA A 415 -21.24 21.31 -15.42
CA ALA A 415 -21.96 21.03 -16.66
C ALA A 415 -21.64 19.64 -17.23
N GLU A 416 -20.37 19.21 -17.20
CA GLU A 416 -19.96 17.86 -17.60
C GLU A 416 -20.51 16.81 -16.64
N TRP A 417 -20.45 17.07 -15.34
CA TRP A 417 -21.03 16.19 -14.33
C TRP A 417 -22.53 16.01 -14.57
N GLU A 418 -23.28 17.11 -14.75
CA GLU A 418 -24.72 17.02 -15.02
C GLU A 418 -25.02 16.33 -16.35
N ARG A 419 -24.18 16.53 -17.38
CA ARG A 419 -24.30 15.83 -18.65
C ARG A 419 -24.12 14.33 -18.48
N ALA A 420 -23.09 13.88 -17.76
CA ALA A 420 -22.87 12.47 -17.47
C ALA A 420 -24.09 11.86 -16.76
N ALA A 421 -24.64 12.59 -15.77
CA ALA A 421 -25.78 12.14 -14.99
C ALA A 421 -27.10 12.10 -15.77
N ARG A 422 -27.27 12.97 -16.78
CA ARG A 422 -28.44 12.96 -17.67
C ARG A 422 -28.41 11.84 -18.71
N GLY A 423 -27.22 11.33 -19.05
CA GLY A 423 -27.04 10.29 -20.05
C GLY A 423 -27.38 10.73 -21.48
N THR A 424 -27.71 9.76 -22.35
CA THR A 424 -28.09 9.97 -23.76
C THR A 424 -29.59 10.16 -23.97
N THR A 425 -30.41 9.78 -22.98
CA THR A 425 -31.86 9.80 -23.08
C THR A 425 -32.38 11.26 -23.13
N PRO A 426 -33.38 11.59 -23.98
CA PRO A 426 -33.69 12.98 -24.32
C PRO A 426 -34.09 13.90 -23.16
N LEU A 427 -33.95 15.20 -23.48
CA LEU A 427 -33.99 16.46 -22.73
C LEU A 427 -35.30 16.74 -21.93
N GLU A 428 -35.83 15.77 -21.18
CA GLU A 428 -36.93 15.99 -20.23
C GLU A 428 -36.39 16.28 -18.81
N SER A 429 -37.17 17.03 -18.03
CA SER A 429 -36.91 17.32 -16.61
C SER A 429 -37.02 16.03 -15.77
N ARG A 430 -35.90 15.30 -15.67
CA ARG A 430 -35.71 14.17 -14.73
C ARG A 430 -35.05 14.65 -13.44
N LEU A 431 -35.38 13.99 -12.33
CA LEU A 431 -34.76 14.22 -11.02
C LEU A 431 -33.52 13.33 -10.78
N TYR A 432 -33.50 12.12 -11.33
CA TYR A 432 -32.44 11.10 -11.19
C TYR A 432 -32.04 10.54 -12.57
N PRO A 433 -30.86 9.92 -12.71
CA PRO A 433 -30.42 9.30 -13.96
C PRO A 433 -31.46 8.34 -14.57
N TRP A 434 -32.08 7.53 -13.71
CA TRP A 434 -33.07 6.51 -14.08
C TRP A 434 -34.52 7.00 -14.14
N GLY A 435 -34.83 8.25 -13.76
CA GLY A 435 -36.19 8.77 -13.82
C GLY A 435 -36.54 9.83 -12.77
N ASN A 436 -37.84 9.91 -12.45
CA ASN A 436 -38.39 10.88 -11.47
C ASN A 436 -38.78 10.25 -10.14
N ASP A 437 -38.75 8.92 -10.06
CA ASP A 437 -39.04 8.17 -8.84
C ASP A 437 -37.71 7.65 -8.30
N LEU A 438 -37.34 8.05 -7.08
CA LEU A 438 -36.10 7.61 -6.44
C LEU A 438 -36.12 6.09 -6.27
N GLY A 439 -37.27 5.52 -5.92
CA GLY A 439 -37.39 4.12 -5.52
C GLY A 439 -36.82 3.83 -4.12
N ASP A 440 -36.81 2.56 -3.74
CA ASP A 440 -36.29 2.08 -2.46
C ASP A 440 -34.78 1.86 -2.58
N CYS A 441 -33.99 2.70 -1.90
CA CYS A 441 -32.52 2.65 -1.85
C CYS A 441 -31.85 2.25 -3.17
N ARG A 442 -32.27 2.88 -4.28
CA ARG A 442 -31.57 2.73 -5.58
C ARG A 442 -30.19 3.39 -5.59
N ALA A 443 -29.97 4.30 -4.67
CA ALA A 443 -28.72 5.00 -4.43
C ALA A 443 -28.52 5.10 -2.92
N ASN A 444 -27.27 5.16 -2.48
CA ASN A 444 -26.95 5.32 -1.07
C ASN A 444 -27.19 6.77 -0.60
N ILE A 445 -28.40 7.06 -0.14
CA ILE A 445 -28.76 8.35 0.46
C ILE A 445 -29.17 8.15 1.93
N ALA A 446 -29.57 9.22 2.61
CA ALA A 446 -30.03 9.13 4.00
C ALA A 446 -31.13 8.06 4.17
N ASP A 447 -31.04 7.33 5.28
CA ASP A 447 -31.90 6.21 5.67
C ASP A 447 -31.69 4.89 4.89
N CYS A 448 -30.73 4.83 3.96
CA CYS A 448 -30.33 3.58 3.29
C CYS A 448 -29.18 2.89 4.03
N GLU A 449 -27.97 3.43 3.93
CA GLU A 449 -26.80 2.96 4.69
C GLU A 449 -26.25 4.08 5.59
N PRO A 450 -25.67 3.76 6.76
CA PRO A 450 -25.18 4.77 7.69
C PRO A 450 -23.84 5.39 7.27
N SER A 451 -23.21 4.90 6.20
CA SER A 451 -21.90 5.32 5.72
C SER A 451 -21.75 5.09 4.21
N THR A 452 -20.56 5.36 3.67
CA THR A 452 -20.24 5.02 2.27
C THR A 452 -20.37 3.52 2.04
N THR A 453 -20.75 3.15 0.83
CA THR A 453 -20.71 1.77 0.31
C THR A 453 -19.59 1.64 -0.70
N ALA A 454 -19.16 0.41 -0.99
CA ALA A 454 -18.30 0.13 -2.13
C ALA A 454 -18.89 0.76 -3.40
N VAL A 455 -18.03 1.28 -4.27
CA VAL A 455 -18.45 1.83 -5.56
C VAL A 455 -19.20 0.77 -6.38
N MET A 456 -20.19 1.19 -7.16
CA MET A 456 -21.04 0.34 -7.99
C MET A 456 -21.88 -0.71 -7.23
N SER A 457 -22.06 -0.54 -5.90
CA SER A 457 -22.91 -1.40 -5.08
C SER A 457 -24.39 -1.39 -5.49
N TYR A 458 -24.81 -0.38 -6.26
CA TYR A 458 -26.17 -0.20 -6.71
C TYR A 458 -26.28 -0.30 -8.24
N PRO A 459 -26.32 -1.51 -8.83
CA PRO A 459 -26.34 -1.69 -10.29
C PRO A 459 -27.45 -0.95 -11.04
N GLN A 460 -28.52 -0.57 -10.32
CA GLN A 460 -29.71 0.08 -10.89
C GLN A 460 -29.61 1.60 -10.96
N ASP A 461 -28.53 2.17 -10.43
CA ASP A 461 -28.27 3.61 -10.45
C ASP A 461 -27.49 4.04 -11.71
N GLN A 462 -26.99 3.07 -12.46
CA GLN A 462 -26.19 3.24 -13.66
C GLN A 462 -26.91 4.11 -14.70
N THR A 463 -26.20 5.09 -15.26
CA THR A 463 -26.67 5.84 -16.42
C THR A 463 -26.68 4.97 -17.69
N ASP A 464 -27.38 5.41 -18.73
CA ASP A 464 -27.36 4.72 -20.03
C ASP A 464 -26.00 4.78 -20.75
N THR A 465 -25.08 5.64 -20.29
CA THR A 465 -23.70 5.69 -20.73
C THR A 465 -22.77 4.81 -19.88
N GLY A 466 -23.24 4.28 -18.76
CA GLY A 466 -22.48 3.35 -17.92
C GLY A 466 -21.81 3.96 -16.70
N VAL A 467 -22.23 5.16 -16.26
CA VAL A 467 -21.67 5.83 -15.08
C VAL A 467 -22.53 5.52 -13.85
N PHE A 468 -21.92 5.13 -12.75
CA PHE A 468 -22.56 4.76 -11.47
C PHE A 468 -22.37 5.85 -10.41
N ASP A 469 -23.13 5.72 -9.33
CA ASP A 469 -22.97 6.46 -8.07
C ASP A 469 -23.04 7.99 -8.21
N LEU A 470 -23.63 8.50 -9.30
CA LEU A 470 -23.81 9.95 -9.48
C LEU A 470 -24.84 10.52 -8.51
N ILE A 471 -25.65 9.69 -7.86
CA ILE A 471 -26.61 10.11 -6.84
C ILE A 471 -26.27 9.41 -5.53
N GLY A 472 -26.10 10.17 -4.45
CA GLY A 472 -25.79 9.58 -3.15
C GLY A 472 -24.32 9.18 -3.00
N ASN A 473 -24.07 8.18 -2.16
CA ASN A 473 -22.77 7.73 -1.67
C ASN A 473 -21.93 8.87 -1.08
N VAL A 474 -21.19 9.62 -1.91
CA VAL A 474 -20.48 10.83 -1.48
C VAL A 474 -20.82 12.02 -2.38
N HIS A 475 -20.78 13.22 -1.78
CA HIS A 475 -20.74 14.42 -2.60
C HIS A 475 -19.47 14.40 -3.45
N GLU A 476 -19.53 15.02 -4.63
CA GLU A 476 -18.38 15.06 -5.53
C GLU A 476 -17.92 16.48 -5.81
N TYR A 477 -16.63 16.72 -5.69
CA TYR A 477 -16.01 17.97 -6.11
C TYR A 477 -16.14 18.22 -7.62
N THR A 478 -16.44 19.45 -8.01
CA THR A 478 -16.29 19.93 -9.40
C THR A 478 -15.16 20.96 -9.52
N ASP A 479 -14.82 21.34 -10.75
CA ASP A 479 -13.65 22.16 -11.11
C ASP A 479 -13.72 23.67 -10.75
N GLY A 480 -14.49 24.07 -9.74
CA GLY A 480 -14.64 25.49 -9.43
C GLY A 480 -15.31 25.85 -8.11
N TRP A 481 -15.42 27.16 -7.92
CA TRP A 481 -16.12 27.74 -6.77
C TRP A 481 -17.63 27.71 -6.99
N TYR A 482 -18.39 27.61 -5.90
CA TYR A 482 -19.84 27.73 -5.95
C TYR A 482 -20.24 29.17 -6.30
N ASP A 483 -20.98 29.33 -7.41
CA ASP A 483 -21.69 30.55 -7.78
C ASP A 483 -23.20 30.29 -7.83
N PRO A 484 -24.01 30.94 -6.97
CA PRO A 484 -25.46 30.78 -6.97
C PRO A 484 -26.13 31.33 -8.24
N LEU A 485 -25.41 32.06 -9.09
CA LEU A 485 -25.88 32.58 -10.38
C LEU A 485 -25.21 31.88 -11.57
N TYR A 486 -24.47 30.79 -11.34
CA TYR A 486 -23.73 30.05 -12.37
C TYR A 486 -24.63 29.68 -13.56
N TYR A 487 -25.78 29.06 -13.33
CA TYR A 487 -26.69 28.64 -14.41
C TYR A 487 -27.28 29.82 -15.19
N ARG A 488 -27.29 31.05 -14.63
CA ARG A 488 -27.73 32.27 -15.33
C ARG A 488 -26.64 32.93 -16.16
N ARG A 489 -25.36 32.70 -15.87
CA ARG A 489 -24.24 33.53 -16.39
C ARG A 489 -23.14 32.74 -17.07
N ALA A 490 -23.00 31.46 -16.77
CA ALA A 490 -22.01 30.61 -17.42
C ALA A 490 -22.26 30.58 -18.94
N PRO A 491 -21.20 30.47 -19.76
CA PRO A 491 -21.35 30.49 -21.21
C PRO A 491 -22.18 29.30 -21.71
N ALA A 492 -22.63 29.40 -22.96
CA ALA A 492 -23.40 28.33 -23.61
C ALA A 492 -22.52 27.21 -24.15
N GLN A 493 -21.29 27.52 -24.58
CA GLN A 493 -20.30 26.55 -25.05
C GLN A 493 -19.34 26.25 -23.90
N ASP A 494 -19.14 24.96 -23.59
CA ASP A 494 -18.19 24.44 -22.61
C ASP A 494 -18.14 25.27 -21.31
N PRO A 495 -19.23 25.31 -20.53
CA PRO A 495 -19.30 26.10 -19.32
C PRO A 495 -18.22 25.66 -18.31
N PRO A 496 -17.20 26.48 -18.02
CA PRO A 496 -16.13 26.10 -17.09
C PRO A 496 -16.61 26.24 -15.65
N GLY A 497 -15.88 25.68 -14.69
CA GLY A 497 -16.06 26.03 -13.28
C GLY A 497 -15.86 27.53 -13.01
N THR A 498 -16.53 28.04 -11.98
CA THR A 498 -16.33 29.44 -11.56
C THR A 498 -14.92 29.63 -11.03
N ALA A 499 -14.12 30.49 -11.67
CA ALA A 499 -12.71 30.70 -11.30
C ALA A 499 -12.51 31.53 -10.02
N GLN A 500 -13.44 32.44 -9.69
CA GLN A 500 -13.29 33.32 -8.52
C GLN A 500 -14.12 32.82 -7.34
N ALA A 501 -13.46 32.70 -6.19
CA ALA A 501 -14.12 32.44 -4.93
C ALA A 501 -15.12 33.55 -4.59
N GLY A 502 -16.36 33.17 -4.29
CA GLY A 502 -17.33 34.06 -3.65
C GLY A 502 -16.86 34.50 -2.25
N MET A 503 -17.59 35.42 -1.62
CA MET A 503 -17.25 35.98 -0.30
C MET A 503 -17.12 34.92 0.82
N MET A 504 -17.74 33.75 0.64
CA MET A 504 -17.67 32.62 1.57
C MET A 504 -16.68 31.52 1.15
N SER A 505 -16.04 31.65 -0.03
CA SER A 505 -15.09 30.67 -0.58
C SER A 505 -15.58 29.23 -0.50
N LEU A 506 -16.81 29.01 -1.00
CA LEU A 506 -17.47 27.71 -1.03
C LEU A 506 -17.19 27.02 -2.36
N LEU A 507 -17.03 25.72 -2.32
CA LEU A 507 -16.81 24.89 -3.49
C LEU A 507 -18.12 24.40 -4.08
N ALA A 508 -18.17 24.27 -5.41
CA ALA A 508 -19.27 23.59 -6.07
C ALA A 508 -19.11 22.07 -5.89
N ILE A 509 -20.21 21.41 -5.53
CA ILE A 509 -20.28 19.96 -5.35
C ILE A 509 -21.61 19.44 -5.91
N ARG A 510 -21.65 18.16 -6.29
CA ARG A 510 -22.83 17.52 -6.91
C ARG A 510 -23.17 16.18 -6.22
N GLY A 511 -24.21 15.51 -6.72
CA GLY A 511 -24.60 14.13 -6.39
C GLY A 511 -25.46 13.90 -5.14
N GLY A 512 -25.14 14.57 -4.03
CA GLY A 512 -25.68 14.19 -2.72
C GLY A 512 -24.74 13.21 -2.01
N SER A 513 -25.10 12.69 -0.85
CA SER A 513 -24.32 11.64 -0.16
C SER A 513 -25.20 10.75 0.69
N PHE A 514 -24.64 9.71 1.30
CA PHE A 514 -25.33 8.81 2.25
C PHE A 514 -25.98 9.55 3.43
N SER A 515 -25.59 10.80 3.71
CA SER A 515 -26.16 11.60 4.80
C SER A 515 -27.26 12.57 4.34
N GLU A 516 -27.58 12.63 3.05
CA GLU A 516 -28.50 13.61 2.49
C GLU A 516 -29.87 13.01 2.15
N SER A 517 -30.93 13.78 2.40
CA SER A 517 -32.28 13.38 2.01
C SER A 517 -32.49 13.49 0.51
N GLU A 518 -33.53 12.81 0.00
CA GLU A 518 -33.95 12.82 -1.40
C GLU A 518 -33.93 14.22 -2.07
N SER A 519 -34.42 15.25 -1.39
CA SER A 519 -34.50 16.62 -1.94
C SER A 519 -33.14 17.27 -2.23
N TRP A 520 -32.04 16.71 -1.72
CA TRP A 520 -30.67 17.19 -1.88
C TRP A 520 -29.78 16.19 -2.62
N SER A 521 -30.37 15.15 -3.21
CA SER A 521 -29.68 14.09 -3.95
C SER A 521 -30.28 13.97 -5.35
N THR A 522 -30.33 15.08 -6.10
CA THR A 522 -30.88 15.13 -7.46
C THR A 522 -29.81 15.51 -8.49
N LEU A 523 -30.09 15.22 -9.76
CA LEU A 523 -29.26 15.59 -10.91
C LEU A 523 -28.87 17.07 -10.90
N THR A 524 -29.72 17.98 -10.42
CA THR A 524 -29.51 19.43 -10.50
C THR A 524 -29.07 20.07 -9.20
N TYR A 525 -29.00 19.31 -8.09
CA TYR A 525 -28.60 19.84 -6.79
C TYR A 525 -27.12 20.25 -6.72
N ARG A 526 -26.84 21.47 -6.24
CA ARG A 526 -25.49 22.10 -6.28
C ARG A 526 -24.82 22.32 -4.92
N GLY A 527 -25.28 21.64 -3.87
CA GLY A 527 -24.52 21.52 -2.62
C GLY A 527 -24.39 22.75 -1.72
N PHE A 528 -25.00 23.89 -2.04
CA PHE A 528 -24.73 25.16 -1.36
C PHE A 528 -25.05 25.20 0.14
N ARG A 529 -25.95 24.32 0.60
CA ARG A 529 -26.33 24.19 2.02
C ARG A 529 -25.20 23.55 2.84
N HIS A 530 -24.29 22.87 2.18
CA HIS A 530 -23.08 22.30 2.77
C HIS A 530 -21.91 23.25 2.58
N LEU A 531 -21.61 24.03 3.62
CA LEU A 531 -20.49 24.97 3.59
C LEU A 531 -19.14 24.21 3.57
N VAL A 532 -18.73 23.75 2.40
CA VAL A 532 -17.42 23.11 2.22
C VAL A 532 -16.37 24.20 2.13
N ASN A 533 -15.55 24.30 3.16
CA ASN A 533 -14.37 25.14 3.14
C ASN A 533 -13.32 24.44 2.25
N HIS A 534 -12.75 25.16 1.29
CA HIS A 534 -11.68 24.65 0.41
C HIS A 534 -10.47 24.02 1.14
N ARG A 535 -10.30 24.31 2.44
CA ARG A 535 -9.21 23.76 3.27
C ARG A 535 -9.58 22.50 4.06
N SER A 536 -10.80 22.00 3.94
CA SER A 536 -11.29 20.91 4.79
C SER A 536 -12.06 19.88 3.97
N GLY A 537 -11.59 18.64 4.00
CA GLY A 537 -12.38 17.49 3.58
C GLY A 537 -13.49 17.15 4.57
N ARG A 538 -14.44 16.32 4.15
CA ARG A 538 -15.55 15.81 4.97
C ARG A 538 -15.73 14.31 4.74
N GLY A 539 -16.28 13.61 5.74
CA GLY A 539 -16.52 12.16 5.66
C GLY A 539 -17.63 11.71 4.69
N ASN A 540 -18.28 12.65 4.02
CA ASN A 540 -19.35 12.41 3.03
C ASN A 540 -19.07 13.14 1.70
N LEU A 541 -17.79 13.47 1.43
CA LEU A 541 -17.35 14.25 0.28
C LEU A 541 -16.07 13.64 -0.28
N GLY A 542 -16.18 13.15 -1.51
CA GLY A 542 -15.10 12.63 -2.34
C GLY A 542 -15.09 13.33 -3.70
N PHE A 543 -14.73 12.61 -4.75
CA PHE A 543 -14.65 13.12 -6.11
C PHE A 543 -14.53 12.00 -7.14
N ARG A 544 -14.75 12.38 -8.39
CA ARG A 544 -14.39 11.59 -9.57
C ARG A 544 -13.61 12.47 -10.56
N CYS A 545 -12.81 11.85 -11.41
CA CYS A 545 -12.06 12.57 -12.42
C CYS A 545 -12.78 12.59 -13.78
N ALA A 546 -12.33 13.49 -14.63
CA ALA A 546 -12.71 13.64 -16.02
C ALA A 546 -11.48 13.97 -16.85
N GLN A 547 -11.53 13.65 -18.14
CA GLN A 547 -10.44 13.85 -19.08
C GLN A 547 -11.00 14.52 -20.33
N ASN A 548 -10.21 15.41 -20.94
CA ASN A 548 -10.57 15.93 -22.26
C ASN A 548 -10.51 14.77 -23.27
N ALA A 549 -11.42 14.74 -24.24
CA ALA A 549 -11.30 13.75 -25.31
C ALA A 549 -9.97 13.95 -26.08
N PRO A 550 -9.29 12.86 -26.46
CA PRO A 550 -8.03 12.92 -27.21
C PRO A 550 -8.16 13.57 -28.60
#